data_AF-A0A3M7RSU1-F1
#
_entry.id   AF-A0A3M7RSU1-F1
#
_cell.length_a   1.000
_cell.length_b   1.000
_cell.length_c   1.000
_cell.angle_alpha   90.00
_cell.angle_beta   90.00
_cell.angle_gamma   90.00
#
_symmetry.space_group_name_H-M   'P 1'
#
loop_
_entity.id
_entity.type
_entity.pdbx_description
1 polymer ?
#
loop_
_entity_poly.entity_id
_entity_poly.type
_entity_poly.pdbx_seq_one_letter_code
_entity_poly.pdbx_strand_id
1 'polypeptide(L)'
;MTQQNATPVKRKEIYKYDAPWTLYGMNWSVRPDKRFRLALGSFIEEYNNKVQIVMLDEEAGEFTPRSTFDHPYPTTKIMWIPDTKGVFPDLLATSGDYLRIWRCVSETDTKLEVLLNN
;
A
#
# COMPACT_ATOMS: atom_id res chain seq x y z
N MET A 1 40.70 -13.96 -23.51
CA MET A 1 40.08 -14.42 -22.25
C MET A 1 38.86 -13.56 -22.00
N THR A 2 37.69 -14.08 -22.32
CA THR A 2 36.39 -13.39 -22.20
C THR A 2 35.90 -13.53 -20.76
N GLN A 3 35.81 -12.43 -20.01
CA GLN A 3 35.17 -12.41 -18.69
C GLN A 3 33.66 -12.60 -18.87
N GLN A 4 33.13 -13.73 -18.39
CA GLN A 4 31.69 -13.94 -18.23
C GLN A 4 31.20 -13.08 -17.05
N ASN A 5 30.37 -12.08 -17.34
CA ASN A 5 29.60 -11.36 -16.34
C ASN A 5 28.61 -12.33 -15.68
N ALA A 6 28.93 -12.81 -14.48
CA ALA A 6 28.00 -13.56 -13.66
C ALA A 6 26.82 -12.65 -13.30
N THR A 7 25.62 -13.05 -13.70
CA THR A 7 24.38 -12.38 -13.31
C THR A 7 24.24 -12.53 -11.80
N PRO A 8 24.06 -11.46 -11.01
CA PRO A 8 23.95 -11.59 -9.56
C PRO A 8 22.75 -12.46 -9.21
N VAL A 9 23.01 -13.52 -8.44
CA VAL A 9 21.99 -14.46 -7.97
C VAL A 9 21.00 -13.67 -7.12
N LYS A 10 19.74 -13.57 -7.57
CA LYS A 10 18.67 -12.93 -6.78
C LYS A 10 18.52 -13.69 -5.46
N ARG A 11 18.98 -13.08 -4.37
CA ARG A 11 18.80 -13.60 -3.02
C ARG A 11 17.30 -13.53 -2.68
N LYS A 12 16.75 -14.64 -2.18
CA LYS A 12 15.39 -14.65 -1.62
C LYS A 12 15.47 -14.01 -0.25
N GLU A 13 14.69 -12.96 -0.04
CA GLU A 13 14.62 -12.22 1.22
C GLU A 13 13.20 -12.31 1.77
N ILE A 14 13.11 -12.38 3.09
CA ILE A 14 11.84 -12.43 3.83
C ILE A 14 11.83 -11.19 4.71
N TYR A 15 10.81 -10.37 4.52
CA TYR A 15 10.57 -9.16 5.29
C TYR A 15 9.34 -9.35 6.16
N LYS A 16 9.33 -8.70 7.33
CA LYS A 16 8.22 -8.76 8.29
C LYS A 16 7.69 -7.35 8.56
N TYR A 17 6.37 -7.25 8.71
CA TYR A 17 5.69 -6.08 9.23
C TYR A 17 4.65 -6.52 10.26
N ASP A 18 4.72 -6.00 11.48
CA ASP A 18 3.72 -6.25 12.52
C ASP A 18 2.77 -5.05 12.59
N ALA A 19 1.58 -5.21 12.02
CA ALA A 19 0.54 -4.19 12.09
C ALA A 19 -0.03 -4.09 13.53
N PRO A 20 -0.43 -2.91 13.99
CA PRO A 20 -0.97 -2.73 15.35
C PRO A 20 -2.40 -3.27 15.52
N TRP A 21 -2.99 -3.82 14.45
CA TRP A 21 -4.34 -4.36 14.39
C TRP A 21 -4.37 -5.57 13.46
N THR A 22 -5.41 -6.39 13.61
CA THR A 22 -5.68 -7.49 12.68
C THR A 22 -5.85 -6.96 11.26
N LEU A 23 -5.26 -7.63 10.28
CA LEU A 23 -5.38 -7.28 8.87
C LEU A 23 -6.60 -7.95 8.25
N TYR A 24 -7.34 -7.21 7.42
CA TYR A 24 -8.51 -7.70 6.70
C TYR A 24 -8.35 -7.61 5.16
N GLY A 25 -7.78 -6.52 4.67
CA GLY A 25 -7.57 -6.29 3.24
C GLY A 25 -6.14 -5.82 2.96
N MET A 26 -5.59 -6.16 1.79
CA MET A 26 -4.28 -5.67 1.37
C MET A 26 -4.09 -5.67 -0.14
N ASN A 27 -3.21 -4.79 -0.64
CA ASN A 27 -2.83 -4.79 -2.05
C ASN A 27 -1.48 -4.12 -2.32
N TRP A 28 -0.66 -4.75 -3.17
CA TRP A 28 0.63 -4.22 -3.60
C TRP A 28 0.46 -3.12 -4.64
N SER A 29 1.23 -2.05 -4.50
CA SER A 29 1.34 -1.05 -5.55
C SER A 29 2.15 -1.59 -6.72
N VAL A 30 1.74 -1.24 -7.94
CA VAL A 30 2.41 -1.63 -9.19
C VAL A 30 3.28 -0.51 -9.78
N ARG A 31 3.41 0.61 -9.06
CA ARG A 31 4.19 1.77 -9.48
C ARG A 31 5.70 1.49 -9.41
N PRO A 32 6.47 1.71 -10.49
CA PRO A 32 7.92 1.44 -10.49
C PRO A 32 8.73 2.33 -9.53
N ASP A 33 8.28 3.57 -9.32
CA ASP A 33 8.94 4.57 -8.47
C ASP A 33 8.67 4.36 -6.97
N LYS A 34 7.72 3.49 -6.62
CA LYS A 34 7.29 3.19 -5.24
C LYS A 34 7.40 1.69 -4.98
N ARG A 35 8.64 1.19 -5.04
CA ARG A 35 8.96 -0.24 -4.85
C ARG A 35 8.50 -0.74 -3.49
N PHE A 36 8.04 -1.99 -3.46
CA PHE A 36 7.63 -2.68 -2.25
C PHE A 36 6.66 -1.86 -1.38
N ARG A 37 5.71 -1.16 -2.01
CA ARG A 37 4.66 -0.44 -1.30
C ARG A 37 3.40 -1.29 -1.20
N LEU A 38 2.86 -1.40 -0.01
CA LEU A 38 1.69 -2.22 0.31
C LEU A 38 0.65 -1.36 1.04
N ALA A 39 -0.61 -1.44 0.63
CA ALA A 39 -1.73 -0.91 1.40
C ALA A 39 -2.33 -2.03 2.24
N LEU A 40 -2.67 -1.72 3.49
CA LEU A 40 -3.19 -2.62 4.51
C LEU A 40 -4.47 -2.02 5.09
N GLY A 41 -5.52 -2.82 5.28
CA GLY A 41 -6.78 -2.42 5.87
C GLY A 41 -7.09 -3.23 7.12
N SER A 42 -7.59 -2.55 8.15
CA SER A 42 -7.78 -3.15 9.46
C SER A 42 -9.02 -4.00 9.57
N PHE A 43 -9.02 -4.84 10.59
CA PHE A 43 -10.22 -5.35 11.24
C PHE A 43 -10.25 -4.87 12.69
N ILE A 44 -11.00 -3.80 12.92
CA ILE A 44 -11.33 -3.25 14.24
C ILE A 44 -12.85 -3.36 14.36
N GLU A 45 -13.35 -3.91 15.47
CA GLU A 45 -14.78 -4.18 15.65
C GLU A 45 -15.58 -2.88 15.80
N GLU A 46 -14.96 -1.84 16.34
CA GLU A 46 -15.53 -0.50 16.42
C GLU A 46 -15.49 0.26 15.08
N TYR A 47 -16.26 1.35 15.00
CA TYR A 47 -16.30 2.29 13.87
C TYR A 47 -15.05 3.19 13.83
N ASN A 48 -13.87 2.57 13.75
CA ASN A 48 -12.59 3.28 13.74
C ASN A 48 -11.51 2.45 13.03
N ASN A 49 -11.90 1.81 11.94
CA ASN A 49 -10.96 1.07 11.10
C ASN A 49 -9.94 2.03 10.48
N LYS A 50 -8.82 1.48 10.03
CA LYS A 50 -7.70 2.22 9.46
C LYS A 50 -7.29 1.58 8.16
N VAL A 51 -6.77 2.40 7.27
CA VAL A 51 -5.98 1.95 6.12
C VAL A 51 -4.59 2.55 6.27
N GLN A 52 -3.59 1.71 6.11
CA GLN A 52 -2.19 2.07 6.28
C GLN A 52 -1.39 1.66 5.04
N ILE A 53 -0.61 2.60 4.53
CA ILE A 53 0.35 2.37 3.47
C ILE A 53 1.70 2.16 4.14
N VAL A 54 2.31 1.00 3.89
CA VAL A 54 3.66 0.65 4.33
C VAL A 54 4.58 0.53 3.11
N MET A 55 5.87 0.77 3.31
CA MET A 55 6.88 0.65 2.27
C MET A 55 8.17 0.09 2.86
N LEU A 56 8.84 -0.78 2.11
CA LEU A 56 10.16 -1.26 2.50
C LEU A 56 11.16 -0.10 2.47
N ASP A 57 11.79 0.15 3.60
CA ASP A 57 13.06 0.86 3.64
C ASP A 57 14.16 -0.13 3.24
N GLU A 58 14.71 0.02 2.03
CA GLU A 58 15.72 -0.90 1.50
C GLU A 58 17.07 -0.78 2.23
N GLU A 59 17.34 0.34 2.91
CA GLU A 59 18.57 0.53 3.69
C GLU A 59 18.45 -0.13 5.06
N ALA A 60 17.30 0.04 5.72
CA ALA A 60 17.02 -0.57 7.02
C ALA A 60 16.58 -2.05 6.91
N GLY A 61 16.10 -2.47 5.73
CA GLY A 61 15.59 -3.82 5.50
C GLY A 61 14.27 -4.10 6.22
N GLU A 62 13.47 -3.08 6.48
CA GLU A 62 12.21 -3.19 7.23
C GLU A 62 11.07 -2.40 6.59
N PHE A 63 9.84 -2.88 6.76
CA PHE A 63 8.66 -2.14 6.32
C PHE A 63 8.33 -1.05 7.32
N THR A 64 8.25 0.19 6.84
CA THR A 64 7.88 1.34 7.65
C THR A 64 6.51 1.86 7.24
N PRO A 65 5.65 2.28 8.20
CA PRO A 65 4.41 2.97 7.88
C PRO A 65 4.73 4.32 7.26
N ARG A 66 4.06 4.63 6.16
CA ARG A 66 4.24 5.89 5.43
C ARG A 66 3.05 6.82 5.64
N SER A 67 1.84 6.32 5.42
CA SER A 67 0.59 7.06 5.60
C SER A 67 -0.45 6.18 6.27
N THR A 68 -1.25 6.73 7.18
CA THR A 68 -2.36 6.05 7.84
C THR A 68 -3.56 6.97 7.88
N PHE A 69 -4.73 6.47 7.51
CA PHE A 69 -5.97 7.25 7.48
C PHE A 69 -7.16 6.43 7.93
N ASP A 70 -8.21 7.14 8.33
CA ASP A 70 -9.39 6.55 8.95
C ASP A 70 -10.31 5.94 7.90
N HIS A 71 -10.90 4.79 8.25
CA HIS A 71 -11.93 4.13 7.49
C HIS A 71 -13.07 3.71 8.44
N PRO A 72 -14.34 3.99 8.10
CA PRO A 72 -15.50 3.57 8.90
C PRO A 72 -15.52 2.10 9.33
N TYR A 73 -15.32 1.20 8.36
CA TYR A 73 -15.47 -0.24 8.51
C TYR A 73 -14.25 -0.99 7.95
N PRO A 74 -14.07 -2.29 8.19
CA PRO A 74 -13.01 -3.05 7.54
C PRO A 74 -13.12 -2.95 6.02
N THR A 75 -12.00 -2.73 5.33
CA THR A 75 -12.00 -2.64 3.86
C THR A 75 -12.16 -4.03 3.24
N THR A 76 -13.29 -4.31 2.61
CA THR A 76 -13.54 -5.59 1.92
C THR A 76 -12.66 -5.77 0.69
N LYS A 77 -12.18 -4.68 0.12
CA LYS A 77 -11.19 -4.67 -0.95
C LYS A 77 -10.35 -3.40 -0.91
N ILE A 78 -9.09 -3.53 -1.27
CA ILE A 78 -8.14 -2.44 -1.50
C ILE A 78 -7.50 -2.66 -2.86
N MET A 79 -7.41 -1.64 -3.69
CA MET A 79 -6.74 -1.73 -5.00
C MET A 79 -6.03 -0.44 -5.33
N TRP A 80 -4.75 -0.53 -5.68
CA TRP A 80 -4.05 0.59 -6.31
C TRP A 80 -4.57 0.79 -7.73
N ILE A 81 -4.46 2.03 -8.23
CA ILE A 81 -4.58 2.28 -9.66
C ILE A 81 -3.61 1.37 -10.43
N PRO A 82 -4.06 0.72 -11.52
CA PRO A 82 -3.21 -0.16 -12.34
C PRO A 82 -2.26 0.66 -13.25
N ASP A 83 -1.52 1.60 -12.68
CA ASP A 83 -0.58 2.45 -13.40
C ASP A 83 0.86 1.95 -13.25
N THR A 84 1.29 1.13 -14.21
CA THR A 84 2.64 0.56 -14.25
C THR A 84 3.69 1.55 -14.76
N LYS A 85 3.30 2.75 -15.20
CA LYS A 85 4.22 3.80 -15.67
C LYS A 85 4.37 4.96 -14.70
N GLY A 86 3.46 5.08 -13.73
CA GLY A 86 3.47 6.15 -12.71
C GLY A 86 3.13 7.53 -13.29
N VAL A 87 2.40 7.58 -14.41
CA VAL A 87 2.04 8.83 -15.11
C VAL A 87 0.72 9.45 -14.62
N PHE A 88 -0.12 8.67 -13.94
CA PHE A 88 -1.40 9.11 -13.39
C PHE A 88 -1.26 9.52 -11.91
N PRO A 89 -2.25 10.25 -11.37
CA PRO A 89 -2.34 10.49 -9.95
C PRO A 89 -2.28 9.18 -9.16
N ASP A 90 -1.60 9.23 -8.02
CA ASP A 90 -1.38 8.05 -7.19
C ASP A 90 -2.65 7.72 -6.40
N LEU A 91 -3.52 6.90 -6.99
CA LEU A 91 -4.84 6.59 -6.46
C LEU A 91 -4.90 5.20 -5.83
N LEU A 92 -5.69 5.12 -4.76
CA LEU A 92 -6.03 3.90 -4.03
C LEU A 92 -7.54 3.84 -3.87
N ALA A 93 -8.16 2.74 -4.27
CA ALA A 93 -9.59 2.50 -4.08
C ALA A 93 -9.79 1.55 -2.88
N THR A 94 -10.76 1.87 -2.02
CA THR A 94 -11.22 0.98 -0.94
C THR A 94 -12.73 0.78 -1.01
N SER A 95 -13.17 -0.45 -0.79
CA SER A 95 -14.59 -0.78 -0.63
C SER A 95 -14.91 -1.17 0.81
N GLY A 96 -16.10 -0.80 1.27
CA GLY A 96 -16.70 -1.19 2.54
C GLY A 96 -18.21 -1.00 2.45
N ASP A 97 -18.74 -0.07 3.24
CA ASP A 97 -20.09 0.51 3.09
C ASP A 97 -20.25 1.30 1.78
N TYR A 98 -19.21 2.06 1.40
CA TYR A 98 -19.12 2.82 0.17
C TYR A 98 -17.80 2.53 -0.55
N LEU A 99 -17.74 2.89 -1.83
CA LEU A 99 -16.50 2.96 -2.57
C LEU A 99 -15.85 4.33 -2.34
N ARG A 100 -14.59 4.33 -1.90
CA ARG A 100 -13.79 5.54 -1.67
C ARG A 100 -12.55 5.51 -2.55
N ILE A 101 -12.26 6.64 -3.18
CA ILE A 101 -11.02 6.88 -3.90
C ILE A 101 -10.17 7.82 -3.06
N TRP A 102 -8.97 7.37 -2.76
CA TRP A 102 -7.96 8.09 -2.01
C TRP A 102 -6.83 8.48 -2.94
N ARG A 103 -6.24 9.65 -2.72
CA ARG A 103 -5.09 10.15 -3.44
C ARG A 103 -3.91 10.29 -2.49
N CYS A 104 -2.79 9.65 -2.81
CA CYS A 104 -1.53 9.86 -2.11
C CYS A 104 -0.92 11.17 -2.62
N VAL A 105 -0.96 12.21 -1.78
CA VAL A 105 -0.45 13.55 -2.11
C VAL A 105 1.05 13.63 -1.87
N SER A 106 1.51 12.94 -0.82
CA SER A 106 2.93 12.74 -0.52
C SER A 106 3.13 11.33 0.07
N GLU A 107 4.34 11.02 0.51
CA GLU A 107 4.58 9.73 1.18
C GLU A 107 3.85 9.62 2.52
N THR A 108 3.61 10.75 3.19
CA THR A 108 3.01 10.79 4.52
C THR A 108 1.58 11.33 4.54
N ASP A 109 1.05 11.74 3.40
CA ASP A 109 -0.26 12.37 3.29
C ASP A 109 -1.12 11.70 2.20
N THR A 110 -2.27 11.20 2.62
CA THR A 110 -3.27 10.58 1.76
C THR A 110 -4.62 11.20 2.06
N LYS A 111 -5.31 11.67 1.01
CA LYS A 111 -6.58 12.39 1.14
C LYS A 111 -7.70 11.63 0.44
N LEU A 112 -8.91 11.74 0.99
CA LEU A 112 -10.11 11.29 0.30
C LEU A 112 -10.34 12.21 -0.90
N GLU A 113 -10.28 11.66 -2.10
CA GLU A 113 -10.53 12.39 -3.35
C GLU A 113 -12.02 12.32 -3.69
N VAL A 114 -12.62 11.13 -3.59
CA VAL A 114 -14.02 10.89 -3.98
C VAL A 114 -14.65 9.84 -3.05
N LEU A 115 -15.87 10.13 -2.61
CA LEU A 115 -16.79 9.16 -2.01
C LEU A 115 -17.91 8.87 -3.02
N LEU A 116 -18.08 7.61 -3.41
CA LEU A 116 -19.16 7.20 -4.29
C LEU A 116 -20.29 6.60 -3.44
N ASN A 117 -21.31 7.42 -3.20
CA ASN A 117 -22.61 7.03 -2.68
C ASN A 117 -23.67 7.24 -3.79
N ASN A 118 -24.59 6.29 -3.94
CA ASN A 118 -25.65 6.35 -4.96
C ASN A 118 -26.58 7.55 -4.79
#